data_AF-A0A819X7N4-F1
#
_entry.id   AF-A0A819X7N4-F1
#
_cell.length_a   1.000
_cell.length_b   1.000
_cell.length_c   1.000
_cell.angle_alpha   90.00
_cell.angle_beta   90.00
_cell.angle_gamma   90.00
#
_symmetry.space_group_name_H-M   'P 1'
#
loop_
_entity.id
_entity.type
_entity.pdbx_description
1 polymer ?
#
loop_
_entity_poly.entity_id
_entity_poly.type
_entity_poly.pdbx_seq_one_letter_code
_entity_poly.pdbx_strand_id
1 'polypeptide(L)'
;CHNDFPGLVHFALIDRLRGHICTPALYTDDNQHYLMTNNNINEMEQFLEKKIINFELDCLSALQRGCTSYTMTDEHFTYNYTLRLQESNGASMRIYKPFVKSQPPGILHYDFYKELASDNYSSIVDQASLVCLELICVHLRIVPSSIVREQCEQLWPRLMELDE
;
A
#
# COMPACT_ATOMS: atom_id res chain seq x y z
N CYS A 1 5.34 9.46 12.61
CA CYS A 1 4.11 9.04 11.90
C CYS A 1 3.11 8.33 12.81
N HIS A 2 3.43 7.22 13.49
CA HIS A 2 2.44 6.45 14.29
C HIS A 2 1.72 7.24 15.39
N ASN A 3 2.39 8.19 16.08
CA ASN A 3 1.76 8.94 17.18
C ASN A 3 0.61 9.87 16.75
N ASP A 4 0.52 10.20 15.47
CA ASP A 4 -0.52 11.08 14.93
C ASP A 4 -1.74 10.30 14.42
N PHE A 5 -1.62 8.98 14.28
CA PHE A 5 -2.64 8.10 13.71
C PHE A 5 -2.98 6.98 14.72
N PRO A 6 -3.81 7.26 15.74
CA PRO A 6 -4.13 6.28 16.77
C PRO A 6 -4.72 5.01 16.16
N GLY A 7 -4.12 3.88 16.51
CA GLY A 7 -4.50 2.56 16.04
C GLY A 7 -3.91 2.15 14.69
N LEU A 8 -3.11 3.00 14.03
CA LEU A 8 -2.30 2.61 12.86
C LEU A 8 -1.13 1.73 13.31
N VAL A 9 -1.14 0.48 12.87
CA VAL A 9 -0.14 -0.55 13.21
C VAL A 9 0.99 -0.57 12.20
N HIS A 10 0.67 -0.48 10.91
CA HIS A 10 1.67 -0.55 9.83
C HIS A 10 1.14 0.13 8.56
N PHE A 11 2.06 0.55 7.68
CA PHE A 11 1.73 1.01 6.34
C PHE A 11 2.82 0.66 5.34
N ALA A 12 2.46 0.56 4.07
CA ALA A 12 3.41 0.47 2.96
C ALA A 12 2.91 1.37 1.83
N LEU A 13 3.72 2.34 1.45
CA LEU A 13 3.55 3.13 0.25
C LEU A 13 4.51 2.59 -0.82
N ILE A 14 4.00 2.27 -1.99
CA ILE A 14 4.76 1.63 -3.06
C ILE A 14 4.58 2.43 -4.34
N ASP A 15 5.68 2.96 -4.89
CA ASP A 15 5.70 3.39 -6.29
C ASP A 15 5.91 2.16 -7.17
N ARG A 16 4.82 1.67 -7.74
CA ARG A 16 4.82 0.49 -8.61
C ARG A 16 5.48 0.75 -9.96
N LEU A 17 5.68 2.00 -10.39
CA LEU A 17 6.38 2.33 -11.64
C LEU A 17 7.89 2.53 -11.47
N ARG A 18 8.34 2.91 -10.26
CA ARG A 18 9.77 3.09 -9.93
C ARG A 18 10.34 1.95 -9.08
N GLY A 19 9.49 1.12 -8.49
CA GLY A 19 9.88 0.05 -7.59
C GLY A 19 10.32 0.55 -6.20
N HIS A 20 9.95 1.78 -5.84
CA HIS A 20 10.28 2.34 -4.53
C HIS A 20 9.24 1.91 -3.50
N ILE A 21 9.69 1.63 -2.28
CA ILE A 21 8.83 1.25 -1.17
C ILE A 21 9.21 2.09 0.04
N CYS A 22 8.22 2.81 0.58
CA CYS A 22 8.31 3.51 1.86
C CYS A 22 7.43 2.79 2.87
N THR A 23 8.06 2.21 3.88
CA THR A 23 7.40 1.45 4.95
C THR A 23 8.20 1.66 6.23
N PRO A 24 7.56 1.78 7.41
CA PRO A 24 8.30 1.83 8.66
C PRO A 24 9.04 0.51 8.81
N ALA A 25 10.34 0.59 9.09
CA ALA A 25 11.16 -0.60 9.24
C ALA A 25 10.55 -1.50 10.31
N LEU A 26 10.28 -2.75 9.95
CA LEU A 26 9.92 -3.78 10.92
C LEU A 26 11.13 -4.15 11.80
N TYR A 27 12.35 -3.81 11.36
CA TYR A 27 13.61 -4.04 12.07
C TYR A 27 14.20 -2.72 12.58
N THR A 28 14.44 -2.62 13.88
CA THR A 28 15.40 -1.65 14.43
C THR A 28 16.77 -2.32 14.44
N ASP A 29 17.62 -2.04 13.45
CA ASP A 29 19.03 -2.43 13.54
C ASP A 29 19.77 -1.40 14.41
N ASP A 30 19.58 -1.51 15.72
CA ASP A 30 20.55 -0.99 16.69
C ASP A 30 21.19 -2.22 17.34
N ASN A 31 22.33 -2.63 16.78
CA ASN A 31 23.25 -3.54 17.43
C ASN A 31 23.68 -2.98 18.78
N GLN A 32 22.99 -3.36 19.87
CA GLN A 32 23.57 -3.81 21.14
C GLN A 32 22.46 -4.14 22.16
N HIS A 33 22.54 -5.36 22.72
CA HIS A 33 22.03 -5.72 24.05
C HIS A 33 20.58 -6.20 24.22
N TYR A 34 20.11 -7.15 23.42
CA TYR A 34 19.16 -8.17 23.91
C TYR A 34 19.57 -9.57 23.47
N LEU A 35 20.73 -10.01 23.95
CA LEU A 35 20.94 -11.43 24.17
C LEU A 35 19.95 -11.85 25.28
N MET A 36 19.07 -12.79 24.94
CA MET A 36 18.03 -13.43 25.78
C MET A 36 16.70 -12.66 25.90
N THR A 37 15.68 -12.98 25.07
CA THR A 37 14.26 -13.28 25.49
C THR A 37 13.16 -13.30 24.39
N ASN A 38 13.37 -12.94 23.12
CA ASN A 38 12.23 -12.51 22.28
C ASN A 38 11.83 -13.43 21.10
N ASN A 39 11.48 -14.70 21.35
CA ASN A 39 10.81 -15.53 20.32
C ASN A 39 9.51 -14.87 19.81
N ASN A 40 8.80 -14.15 20.68
CA ASN A 40 7.48 -13.57 20.39
C ASN A 40 7.49 -12.34 19.47
N ILE A 41 8.58 -11.55 19.42
CA ILE A 41 8.67 -10.36 18.55
C ILE A 41 8.74 -10.79 17.09
N ASN A 42 9.59 -11.78 16.80
CA ASN A 42 9.71 -12.40 15.50
C ASN A 42 8.40 -13.10 15.07
N GLU A 43 7.66 -13.69 16.01
CA GLU A 43 6.34 -14.29 15.71
C GLU A 43 5.28 -13.25 15.34
N MET A 44 5.24 -12.10 16.03
CA MET A 44 4.29 -11.02 15.71
C MET A 44 4.61 -10.39 14.35
N GLU A 45 5.89 -10.20 14.04
CA GLU A 45 6.36 -9.70 12.75
C GLU A 45 5.99 -10.65 11.61
N GLN A 46 6.31 -11.94 11.74
CA GLN A 46 5.92 -12.96 10.76
C GLN A 46 4.41 -13.08 10.60
N PHE A 47 3.66 -12.91 11.70
CA PHE A 47 2.21 -12.90 11.68
C PHE A 47 1.67 -11.71 10.87
N LEU A 48 2.18 -10.49 11.11
CA LEU A 48 1.80 -9.30 10.36
C LEU A 48 2.19 -9.41 8.89
N GLU A 49 3.40 -9.88 8.59
CA GLU A 49 3.89 -10.10 7.23
C GLU A 49 2.94 -11.05 6.47
N LYS A 50 2.64 -12.22 7.05
CA LYS A 50 1.72 -13.19 6.45
C LYS A 50 0.32 -12.61 6.22
N LYS A 51 -0.16 -11.76 7.13
CA LYS A 51 -1.45 -11.07 6.98
C LYS A 51 -1.44 -10.06 5.84
N ILE A 52 -0.38 -9.26 5.72
CA ILE A 52 -0.20 -8.27 4.65
C ILE A 52 -0.09 -8.97 3.30
N ILE A 53 0.69 -10.04 3.17
CA ILE A 53 0.82 -10.82 1.94
C ILE A 53 -0.55 -11.39 1.50
N ASN A 54 -1.32 -11.96 2.43
CA ASN A 54 -2.65 -12.47 2.10
C ASN A 54 -3.60 -11.35 1.66
N PHE A 55 -3.56 -10.21 2.35
CA PHE A 55 -4.38 -9.04 2.00
C PHE A 55 -3.99 -8.47 0.63
N GLU A 56 -2.70 -8.44 0.28
CA GLU A 56 -2.22 -7.99 -1.03
C GLU A 56 -2.85 -8.82 -2.15
N LEU A 57 -2.94 -10.15 -2.01
CA LEU A 57 -3.60 -11.01 -2.99
C LEU A 57 -5.08 -10.64 -3.20
N ASP A 58 -5.80 -10.31 -2.13
CA ASP A 58 -7.19 -9.85 -2.21
C ASP A 58 -7.30 -8.49 -2.91
N CYS A 59 -6.34 -7.59 -2.67
CA CYS A 59 -6.26 -6.28 -3.32
C CYS A 59 -6.03 -6.42 -4.82
N LEU A 60 -5.12 -7.31 -5.24
CA LEU A 60 -4.87 -7.58 -6.65
C LEU A 60 -6.12 -8.16 -7.34
N SER A 61 -6.85 -9.06 -6.67
CA SER A 61 -8.14 -9.55 -7.16
C SER A 61 -9.20 -8.44 -7.27
N ALA A 62 -9.23 -7.50 -6.31
CA ALA A 62 -10.09 -6.32 -6.38
C ALA A 62 -9.71 -5.41 -7.56
N LEU A 63 -8.42 -5.19 -7.77
CA LEU A 63 -7.90 -4.35 -8.85
C LEU A 63 -8.21 -4.91 -10.24
N GLN A 64 -8.14 -6.24 -10.41
CA GLN A 64 -8.59 -6.91 -11.65
C GLN A 64 -10.07 -6.65 -11.98
N ARG A 65 -10.90 -6.40 -10.96
CA ARG A 65 -12.32 -6.03 -11.12
C ARG A 65 -12.51 -4.52 -11.33
N GLY A 66 -11.42 -3.75 -11.39
CA GLY A 66 -11.45 -2.29 -11.51
C GLY A 66 -11.57 -1.54 -10.19
N CYS A 67 -11.46 -2.22 -9.04
CA CYS A 67 -11.51 -1.56 -7.74
C CYS A 67 -10.12 -1.02 -7.38
N THR A 68 -9.97 0.30 -7.40
CA THR A 68 -8.74 0.98 -6.96
C THR A 68 -8.68 1.23 -5.46
N SER A 69 -9.72 0.86 -4.73
CA SER A 69 -9.74 0.87 -3.28
C SER A 69 -10.41 -0.39 -2.76
N TYR A 70 -9.86 -0.93 -1.68
CA TYR A 70 -10.36 -2.14 -1.05
C TYR A 70 -10.17 -2.04 0.46
N THR A 71 -11.12 -2.57 1.23
CA THR A 71 -11.03 -2.60 2.69
C THR A 71 -11.50 -3.95 3.17
N MET A 72 -10.68 -4.58 4.00
CA MET A 72 -10.96 -5.85 4.64
C MET A 72 -10.84 -5.69 6.14
N THR A 73 -11.58 -6.47 6.90
CA THR A 73 -11.40 -6.54 8.35
C THR A 73 -11.41 -7.99 8.77
N ASP A 74 -10.41 -8.38 9.55
CA ASP A 74 -10.37 -9.69 10.22
C ASP A 74 -10.62 -9.51 11.72
N GLU A 75 -10.42 -10.55 12.52
CA GLU A 75 -10.62 -10.52 13.97
C GLU A 75 -9.82 -9.41 14.69
N HIS A 76 -8.65 -9.03 14.18
CA HIS A 76 -7.70 -8.19 14.88
C HIS A 76 -7.49 -6.84 14.20
N PHE A 77 -7.58 -6.79 12.87
CA PHE A 77 -7.18 -5.63 12.08
C PHE A 77 -8.19 -5.23 11.00
N THR A 78 -8.14 -3.95 10.66
CA THR A 78 -8.73 -3.38 9.46
C THR A 78 -7.60 -3.04 8.49
N TYR A 79 -7.66 -3.61 7.30
CA TYR A 79 -6.71 -3.39 6.22
C TYR A 79 -7.36 -2.48 5.19
N ASN A 80 -6.64 -1.45 4.77
CA ASN A 80 -7.07 -0.54 3.72
C ASN A 80 -6.05 -0.55 2.59
N TYR A 81 -6.58 -0.55 1.37
CA TYR A 81 -5.84 -0.52 0.13
C TYR A 81 -6.36 0.62 -0.71
N THR A 82 -5.44 1.42 -1.26
CA THR A 82 -5.77 2.45 -2.26
C THR A 82 -4.67 2.54 -3.31
N LEU A 83 -5.05 2.50 -4.57
CA LEU A 83 -4.20 2.75 -5.74
C LEU A 83 -4.54 4.10 -6.35
N ARG A 84 -3.52 4.94 -6.58
CA ARG A 84 -3.65 6.21 -7.29
C ARG A 84 -2.65 6.28 -8.43
N LEU A 85 -3.14 6.60 -9.62
CA LEU A 85 -2.30 7.12 -10.68
C LEU A 85 -2.20 8.63 -10.50
N GLN A 86 -1.01 9.18 -10.73
CA GLN A 86 -0.74 10.60 -10.68
C GLN A 86 0.22 11.00 -11.80
N GLU A 87 0.14 12.24 -12.23
CA GLU A 87 1.24 12.86 -12.98
C GLU A 87 2.33 13.34 -12.01
N SER A 88 3.53 13.57 -12.53
CA SER A 88 4.70 14.09 -11.79
C SER A 88 4.46 15.42 -11.09
N ASN A 89 3.41 16.16 -11.45
CA ASN A 89 2.96 17.39 -10.79
C ASN A 89 2.02 17.13 -9.58
N GLY A 90 1.77 15.86 -9.22
CA GLY A 90 0.88 15.46 -8.14
C GLY A 90 -0.61 15.45 -8.50
N ALA A 91 -0.99 15.73 -9.75
CA ALA A 91 -2.38 15.71 -10.17
C ALA A 91 -2.90 14.26 -10.16
N SER A 92 -3.92 14.00 -9.33
CA SER A 92 -4.54 12.68 -9.25
C SER A 92 -5.33 12.36 -10.52
N MET A 93 -5.09 11.16 -11.03
CA MET A 93 -5.63 10.64 -12.27
C MET A 93 -6.61 9.50 -11.97
N ARG A 94 -7.77 9.52 -12.63
CA ARG A 94 -8.80 8.48 -12.47
C ARG A 94 -8.47 7.23 -13.29
N ILE A 95 -8.60 6.05 -12.72
CA ILE A 95 -8.51 4.81 -13.51
C ILE A 95 -9.91 4.57 -14.12
N TYR A 96 -10.03 4.68 -15.44
CA TYR A 96 -11.30 4.56 -16.17
C TYR A 96 -11.55 3.15 -16.70
N LYS A 97 -10.46 2.42 -17.02
CA LYS A 97 -10.54 1.08 -17.59
C LYS A 97 -10.11 0.06 -16.55
N PRO A 98 -11.00 -0.90 -16.18
CA PRO A 98 -10.61 -2.02 -15.33
C PRO A 98 -9.58 -2.87 -16.07
N PHE A 99 -8.54 -3.29 -15.36
CA PHE A 99 -7.50 -4.14 -15.94
C PHE A 99 -7.88 -5.61 -15.78
N VAL A 100 -8.71 -6.09 -16.71
CA VAL A 100 -9.21 -7.46 -16.72
C VAL A 100 -8.23 -8.36 -17.49
N LYS A 101 -7.16 -8.81 -16.83
CA LYS A 101 -6.36 -9.95 -17.32
C LYS A 101 -6.86 -11.26 -16.72
N SER A 102 -6.71 -12.35 -17.46
CA SER A 102 -7.14 -13.71 -17.06
C SER A 102 -6.36 -14.30 -15.88
N GLN A 103 -5.24 -13.69 -15.49
CA GLN A 103 -4.42 -14.10 -14.35
C GLN A 103 -4.13 -12.91 -13.42
N PRO A 104 -4.17 -13.11 -12.09
CA PRO A 104 -3.82 -12.08 -11.13
C PRO A 104 -2.35 -11.68 -11.32
N PRO A 105 -2.01 -10.38 -11.22
CA PRO A 105 -0.62 -9.99 -11.12
C PRO A 105 0.01 -10.72 -9.92
N GLY A 106 1.21 -11.27 -10.10
CA GLY A 106 2.04 -11.68 -8.97
C GLY A 106 2.68 -10.47 -8.28
N ILE A 107 3.28 -10.69 -7.11
CA ILE A 107 3.82 -9.67 -6.18
C ILE A 107 4.79 -8.66 -6.85
N LEU A 108 5.50 -9.05 -7.92
CA LEU A 108 6.49 -8.22 -8.65
C LEU A 108 6.08 -7.85 -10.08
N HIS A 109 4.79 -7.63 -10.36
CA HIS A 109 4.34 -7.33 -11.72
C HIS A 109 4.42 -5.84 -12.07
N TYR A 110 5.64 -5.33 -12.24
CA TYR A 110 5.89 -4.02 -12.83
C TYR A 110 5.15 -3.82 -14.16
N ASP A 111 5.13 -4.86 -15.00
CA ASP A 111 4.47 -4.83 -16.31
C ASP A 111 2.96 -4.63 -16.21
N PHE A 112 2.32 -5.17 -15.16
CA PHE A 112 0.89 -4.95 -14.92
C PHE A 112 0.59 -3.47 -14.71
N TYR A 113 1.33 -2.80 -13.83
CA TYR A 113 1.08 -1.39 -13.51
C TYR A 113 1.45 -0.46 -14.66
N LYS A 114 2.48 -0.80 -15.43
CA LYS A 114 2.83 -0.10 -16.67
C LYS A 114 1.73 -0.19 -17.72
N GLU A 115 1.21 -1.40 -17.96
CA GLU A 115 0.11 -1.58 -18.90
C GLU A 115 -1.16 -0.88 -18.40
N LEU A 116 -1.50 -1.00 -17.11
CA LEU A 116 -2.62 -0.27 -16.49
C LEU A 116 -2.50 1.25 -16.72
N ALA A 117 -1.31 1.81 -16.48
CA ALA A 117 -1.05 3.24 -16.67
C ALA A 117 -1.17 3.64 -18.16
N SER A 118 -0.52 2.88 -19.05
CA SER A 118 -0.54 3.11 -20.50
C SER A 118 -1.96 3.00 -21.09
N ASP A 119 -2.75 2.01 -20.69
CA ASP A 119 -4.11 1.80 -21.22
C ASP A 119 -5.10 2.89 -20.81
N ASN A 120 -4.90 3.46 -19.63
CA ASN A 120 -5.71 4.56 -19.11
C ASN A 120 -5.22 5.92 -19.62
N TYR A 121 -3.93 6.06 -19.92
CA TYR A 121 -3.28 7.34 -20.22
C TYR A 121 -2.30 7.29 -21.40
N SER A 122 -2.71 6.62 -22.48
CA SER A 122 -1.91 6.46 -23.70
C SER A 122 -1.64 7.79 -24.42
N SER A 123 -2.41 8.84 -24.13
CA SER A 123 -2.25 10.18 -24.69
C SER A 123 -1.13 10.99 -24.02
N ILE A 124 -0.60 10.54 -22.88
CA ILE A 124 0.50 11.22 -22.20
C ILE A 124 1.80 10.89 -22.93
N VAL A 125 2.42 11.94 -23.49
CA VAL A 125 3.61 11.86 -24.34
C VAL A 125 4.81 11.33 -23.56
N ASP A 126 4.95 11.71 -22.30
CA ASP A 126 6.02 11.23 -21.43
C ASP A 126 5.49 10.28 -20.36
N GLN A 127 5.55 8.97 -20.63
CA GLN A 127 5.15 7.95 -19.68
C GLN A 127 6.04 7.93 -18.41
N ALA A 128 7.24 8.51 -18.44
CA ALA A 128 8.09 8.63 -17.24
C ALA A 128 7.55 9.66 -16.25
N SER A 129 6.67 10.56 -16.70
CA SER A 129 5.97 11.51 -15.84
C SER A 129 4.85 10.86 -15.01
N LEU A 130 4.50 9.61 -15.28
CA LEU A 130 3.48 8.90 -14.51
C LEU A 130 4.04 8.34 -13.19
N VAL A 131 3.18 8.34 -12.18
CA VAL A 131 3.43 7.73 -10.87
C VAL A 131 2.25 6.81 -10.57
N CYS A 132 2.53 5.56 -10.17
CA CYS A 132 1.51 4.62 -9.75
C CYS A 132 1.77 4.25 -8.31
N LEU A 133 1.02 4.86 -7.41
CA LEU A 133 1.22 4.76 -5.98
C LEU A 133 0.17 3.86 -5.38
N GLU A 134 0.63 2.90 -4.62
CA GLU A 134 -0.20 1.99 -3.86
C GLU A 134 0.05 2.20 -2.38
N LEU A 135 -1.01 2.40 -1.61
CA LEU A 135 -0.96 2.52 -0.16
C LEU A 135 -1.72 1.36 0.47
N ILE A 136 -1.01 0.63 1.32
CA ILE A 136 -1.57 -0.38 2.21
C ILE A 136 -1.45 0.15 3.64
N CYS A 137 -2.55 0.15 4.39
CA CYS A 137 -2.58 0.54 5.80
C CYS A 137 -3.20 -0.57 6.64
N VAL A 138 -2.62 -0.82 7.81
CA VAL A 138 -3.13 -1.78 8.81
C VAL A 138 -3.47 -1.02 10.07
N HIS A 139 -4.74 -1.06 10.47
CA HIS A 139 -5.24 -0.48 11.71
C HIS A 139 -5.77 -1.57 12.65
N LEU A 140 -5.77 -1.31 13.95
CA LEU A 140 -6.50 -2.14 14.91
C LEU A 140 -8.00 -2.12 14.59
N ARG A 141 -8.65 -3.28 14.64
CA ARG A 141 -10.08 -3.43 14.34
C ARG A 141 -11.00 -2.51 15.16
N ILE A 142 -10.57 -2.13 16.36
CA ILE A 142 -11.34 -1.26 17.25
C ILE A 142 -11.52 0.17 16.71
N VAL A 143 -10.67 0.58 15.76
CA VAL A 143 -10.76 1.90 15.13
C VAL A 143 -11.96 1.93 14.17
N PRO A 144 -12.91 2.87 14.30
CA PRO A 144 -14.04 2.97 13.40
C PRO A 144 -13.60 3.19 11.95
N SER A 145 -14.28 2.54 10.98
CA SER A 145 -13.90 2.63 9.56
C SER A 145 -13.94 4.05 8.99
N SER A 146 -14.79 4.94 9.55
CA SER A 146 -14.79 6.37 9.19
C SER A 146 -13.49 7.06 9.55
N ILE A 147 -12.92 6.72 10.72
CA ILE A 147 -11.63 7.24 11.21
C ILE A 147 -10.49 6.63 10.41
N VAL A 148 -10.50 5.30 10.18
CA VAL A 148 -9.49 4.64 9.33
C VAL A 148 -9.38 5.32 7.96
N ARG A 149 -10.52 5.57 7.32
CA ARG A 149 -10.55 6.25 6.01
C ARG A 149 -9.98 7.66 6.08
N GLU A 150 -10.35 8.43 7.10
CA GLU A 150 -9.81 9.78 7.29
C GLU A 150 -8.30 9.77 7.53
N GLN A 151 -7.81 8.84 8.35
CA GLN A 151 -6.38 8.66 8.62
C GLN A 151 -5.62 8.27 7.35
N CYS A 152 -6.14 7.37 6.51
CA CYS A 152 -5.53 7.04 5.22
C CYS A 152 -5.42 8.26 4.28
N GLU A 153 -6.45 9.10 4.23
CA GLU A 153 -6.42 10.32 3.40
C GLU A 153 -5.42 11.35 3.91
N GLN A 154 -5.28 11.50 5.24
CA GLN A 154 -4.30 12.38 5.87
C GLN A 154 -2.86 11.85 5.79
N LEU A 155 -2.70 10.52 5.80
CA LEU A 155 -1.39 9.87 5.70
C LEU A 155 -0.79 10.05 4.31
N TRP A 156 -1.62 10.02 3.26
CA TRP A 156 -1.19 10.12 1.88
C TRP A 156 -0.24 11.30 1.59
N PRO A 157 -0.61 12.57 1.81
CA PRO A 157 0.27 13.70 1.53
C PRO A 157 1.55 13.67 2.36
N ARG A 158 1.48 13.21 3.62
CA ARG A 158 2.66 13.13 4.50
C ARG A 158 3.68 12.10 4.01
N LEU A 159 3.23 10.99 3.42
CA LEU A 159 4.14 10.00 2.86
C LEU A 159 4.75 10.45 1.54
N MET A 160 4.02 11.24 0.75
CA MET A 160 4.55 11.86 -0.47
C MET A 160 5.66 12.85 -0.17
N GLU A 161 5.52 13.66 0.87
CA GLU A 161 6.56 14.59 1.31
C GLU A 161 7.84 13.89 1.82
N LEU A 162 7.76 12.61 2.20
CA LEU A 162 8.89 11.82 2.68
C LEU A 162 9.64 11.06 1.56
N ASP A 163 9.06 10.99 0.36
CA ASP A 163 9.64 10.31 -0.82
C ASP A 163 10.35 11.31 -1.77
N GLU A 164 10.32 12.61 -1.46
CA GLU A 164 11.11 13.69 -2.10
C GLU A 164 12.48 13.91 -1.42
#